data_AF-A0A2W2DPQ2-F1
#
_entry.id   AF-A0A2W2DPQ2-F1
#
_cell.length_a   1.000
_cell.length_b   1.000
_cell.length_c   1.000
_cell.angle_alpha   90.00
_cell.angle_beta   90.00
_cell.angle_gamma   90.00
#
_symmetry.space_group_name_H-M   'P 1'
#
loop_
_entity.id
_entity.type
_entity.pdbx_description
1 polymer ?
#
loop_
_entity_poly.entity_id
_entity_poly.type
_entity_poly.pdbx_seq_one_letter_code
_entity_poly.pdbx_strand_id
1 'polypeptide(L)'
;MLWRIYFYRSGQVLAEALATAGDRARAGRAVGAAHVLMVIGIMAVAIADGIVQVHPTDQVQPAWLAMILGGPAIFLYGRIRLERLVFNRFSMRRLLSIAALMVLAVPLAFTTPLIAATAAAGVLLGMAVADARHAAGRPPEAPSPPF
;
A
#
# COMPACT_ATOMS: atom_id res chain seq x y z
N MET A 1 17.23 -6.96 -25.91
CA MET A 1 18.39 -6.68 -25.02
C MET A 1 17.99 -6.43 -23.56
N LEU A 2 16.92 -5.67 -23.28
CA LEU A 2 16.34 -5.47 -21.93
C LEU A 2 16.11 -6.78 -21.15
N TRP A 3 15.53 -7.80 -21.78
CA TRP A 3 15.28 -9.10 -21.16
C TRP A 3 16.58 -9.78 -20.69
N ARG A 4 17.65 -9.70 -21.47
CA ARG A 4 18.95 -10.28 -21.12
C ARG A 4 19.63 -9.51 -19.99
N ILE A 5 19.46 -8.19 -19.93
CA ILE A 5 19.98 -7.36 -18.81
C ILE A 5 19.21 -7.66 -17.51
N TYR A 6 17.90 -7.91 -17.61
CA TYR A 6 17.04 -8.19 -16.46
C TYR A 6 17.18 -9.63 -15.92
N PHE A 7 17.32 -10.63 -16.80
CA PHE A 7 17.27 -12.06 -16.44
C PHE A 7 18.62 -12.77 -16.40
N TYR A 8 19.65 -12.33 -17.12
CA TYR A 8 20.84 -13.18 -17.34
C TYR A 8 21.77 -13.28 -16.13
N ARG A 9 21.78 -12.28 -15.24
CA ARG A 9 22.58 -12.31 -13.99
C ARG A 9 21.71 -12.56 -12.76
N SER A 10 20.52 -11.97 -12.75
CA SER A 10 19.53 -12.13 -11.69
C SER A 10 19.01 -13.56 -11.64
N GLY A 11 18.78 -14.22 -12.78
CA GLY A 11 18.23 -15.59 -12.83
C GLY A 11 19.20 -16.67 -12.36
N GLN A 12 20.50 -16.51 -12.60
CA GLN A 12 21.52 -17.49 -12.17
C GLN A 12 21.89 -17.34 -10.70
N VAL A 13 22.04 -16.10 -10.21
CA VAL A 13 22.27 -15.83 -8.78
C VAL A 13 21.00 -16.13 -7.96
N LEU A 14 19.81 -15.90 -8.52
CA LEU A 14 18.54 -16.30 -7.92
C LEU A 14 18.36 -17.82 -7.94
N ALA A 15 18.83 -18.55 -8.96
CA ALA A 15 18.78 -20.01 -9.02
C ALA A 15 19.76 -20.68 -8.03
N GLU A 16 20.99 -20.18 -7.92
CA GLU A 16 21.99 -20.65 -6.94
C GLU A 16 21.63 -20.25 -5.51
N ALA A 17 21.04 -19.06 -5.33
CA ALA A 17 20.36 -18.74 -4.09
C ALA A 17 19.25 -19.77 -3.89
N LEU A 18 18.20 -19.85 -4.73
CA LEU A 18 17.02 -20.75 -4.65
C LEU A 18 17.35 -22.20 -4.24
N ALA A 19 18.48 -22.76 -4.69
CA ALA A 19 18.94 -24.09 -4.31
C ALA A 19 19.22 -24.29 -2.80
N THR A 20 19.45 -23.22 -2.02
CA THR A 20 19.90 -23.29 -0.61
C THR A 20 18.87 -22.90 0.46
N ALA A 21 17.62 -22.53 0.11
CA ALA A 21 16.61 -22.17 1.11
C ALA A 21 15.29 -22.88 0.86
N GLY A 22 14.72 -23.44 1.92
CA GLY A 22 13.62 -24.39 1.87
C GLY A 22 12.34 -23.92 1.20
N ASP A 23 12.10 -22.61 0.98
CA ASP A 23 10.89 -22.17 0.27
C ASP A 23 10.90 -20.74 -0.34
N ARG A 24 12.00 -20.33 -1.01
CA ARG A 24 12.11 -19.00 -1.66
C ARG A 24 11.01 -18.70 -2.69
N ALA A 25 10.44 -19.73 -3.32
CA ALA A 25 9.31 -19.57 -4.24
C ALA A 25 8.04 -19.05 -3.54
N ARG A 26 7.81 -19.42 -2.26
CA ARG A 26 6.70 -18.87 -1.47
C ARG A 26 6.95 -17.41 -1.12
N ALA A 27 8.17 -17.04 -0.75
CA ALA A 27 8.54 -15.65 -0.46
C ALA A 27 8.36 -14.75 -1.70
N GLY A 28 8.84 -15.19 -2.87
CA GLY A 28 8.67 -14.47 -4.13
C GLY A 28 7.20 -14.27 -4.53
N ARG A 29 6.37 -15.32 -4.40
CA ARG A 29 4.91 -15.21 -4.62
C ARG A 29 4.25 -14.27 -3.62
N ALA A 30 4.64 -14.29 -2.36
CA ALA A 30 4.07 -13.43 -1.33
C ALA A 30 4.39 -11.94 -1.57
N VAL A 31 5.63 -11.64 -2.00
CA VAL A 31 6.03 -10.28 -2.41
C VAL A 31 5.25 -9.83 -3.65
N GLY A 32 5.15 -10.70 -4.66
CA GLY A 32 4.37 -10.41 -5.87
C GLY A 32 2.90 -10.15 -5.57
N ALA A 33 2.26 -10.98 -4.73
CA ALA A 33 0.87 -10.79 -4.33
C ALA A 33 0.65 -9.47 -3.58
N ALA A 34 1.55 -9.11 -2.67
CA ALA A 34 1.47 -7.85 -1.95
C ALA A 34 1.67 -6.64 -2.88
N HIS A 35 2.54 -6.76 -3.89
CA HIS A 35 2.72 -5.74 -4.91
C HIS A 35 1.48 -5.57 -5.79
N VAL A 36 0.89 -6.68 -6.27
CA VAL A 36 -0.38 -6.64 -7.03
C VAL A 36 -1.48 -5.95 -6.24
N LEU A 37 -1.56 -6.22 -4.94
CA LEU A 37 -2.54 -5.59 -4.07
C LEU A 37 -2.31 -4.08 -3.94
N MET A 38 -1.06 -3.62 -3.88
CA MET A 38 -0.75 -2.18 -3.96
C MET A 38 -1.18 -1.56 -5.30
N VAL A 39 -0.93 -2.24 -6.42
CA VAL A 39 -1.35 -1.78 -7.75
C VAL A 39 -2.87 -1.64 -7.83
N ILE A 40 -3.62 -2.62 -7.33
CA ILE A 40 -5.09 -2.56 -7.26
C ILE A 40 -5.55 -1.33 -6.46
N GLY A 41 -4.92 -1.08 -5.30
CA GLY A 41 -5.23 0.10 -4.48
C GLY A 41 -4.98 1.42 -5.22
N ILE A 42 -3.86 1.53 -5.95
CA ILE A 42 -3.54 2.71 -6.78
C ILE A 42 -4.55 2.89 -7.90
N MET A 43 -4.95 1.81 -8.58
CA MET A 43 -5.96 1.87 -9.63
C MET A 43 -7.30 2.35 -9.10
N ALA A 44 -7.73 1.87 -7.92
CA ALA A 44 -8.96 2.33 -7.27
C ALA A 44 -8.90 3.83 -6.92
N VAL A 45 -7.75 4.33 -6.44
CA VAL A 45 -7.54 5.78 -6.22
C VAL A 45 -7.64 6.57 -7.52
N ALA A 46 -7.06 6.07 -8.61
CA ALA A 46 -7.13 6.74 -9.92
C ALA A 46 -8.57 6.80 -10.46
N ILE A 47 -9.36 5.74 -10.25
CA ILE A 47 -10.79 5.75 -10.59
C ILE A 47 -11.55 6.76 -9.73
N ALA A 48 -11.27 6.78 -8.42
CA ALA A 48 -11.87 7.73 -7.49
C ALA A 48 -11.58 9.19 -7.88
N ASP A 49 -10.36 9.50 -8.33
CA ASP A 49 -10.00 10.84 -8.80
C ASP A 49 -10.87 11.29 -9.99
N GLY A 50 -11.09 10.40 -10.96
CA GLY A 50 -12.00 10.67 -12.07
C GLY A 50 -13.44 10.95 -11.61
N ILE A 51 -13.93 10.21 -10.60
CA ILE A 51 -15.26 10.45 -10.00
C ILE A 51 -15.32 11.83 -9.35
N VAL A 52 -14.30 12.21 -8.58
CA VAL A 52 -14.25 13.50 -7.88
C VAL A 52 -14.21 14.67 -8.87
N GLN A 53 -13.50 14.51 -9.98
CA GLN A 53 -13.44 15.54 -11.03
C GLN A 53 -14.78 15.72 -11.74
N VAL A 54 -15.50 14.64 -12.03
CA VAL A 54 -16.79 14.70 -12.74
C VAL A 54 -17.94 15.11 -11.81
N HIS A 55 -17.91 14.65 -10.55
CA HIS A 55 -18.99 14.80 -9.57
C HIS A 55 -18.49 15.43 -8.25
N PRO A 56 -17.93 16.66 -8.27
CA PRO A 56 -17.24 17.22 -7.10
C PRO A 56 -18.17 17.56 -5.93
N THR A 57 -19.40 17.98 -6.22
CA THR A 57 -20.38 18.51 -5.25
C THR A 57 -21.60 17.62 -5.08
N ASP A 58 -21.68 16.52 -5.83
CA ASP A 58 -22.78 15.56 -5.69
C ASP A 58 -22.71 14.88 -4.32
N GLN A 59 -23.81 14.30 -3.86
CA GLN A 59 -23.77 13.45 -2.68
C GLN A 59 -22.95 12.20 -2.98
N VAL A 60 -22.06 11.83 -2.06
CA VAL A 60 -21.21 10.67 -2.27
C VAL A 60 -22.07 9.40 -2.29
N GLN A 61 -21.86 8.58 -3.32
CA GLN A 61 -22.50 7.27 -3.39
C GLN A 61 -21.65 6.24 -2.65
N PRO A 62 -22.26 5.19 -2.08
CA PRO A 62 -21.51 4.13 -1.38
C PRO A 62 -20.39 3.51 -2.23
N ALA A 63 -20.62 3.34 -3.53
CA ALA A 63 -19.62 2.81 -4.47
C ALA A 63 -18.42 3.77 -4.66
N TRP A 64 -18.67 5.08 -4.72
CA TRP A 64 -17.62 6.09 -4.84
C TRP A 64 -16.79 6.16 -3.57
N LEU A 65 -17.46 6.14 -2.41
CA LEU A 65 -16.81 6.13 -1.10
C LEU A 65 -15.94 4.88 -0.91
N ALA A 66 -16.41 3.72 -1.39
CA ALA A 66 -15.64 2.49 -1.39
C ALA A 66 -14.36 2.61 -2.24
N MET A 67 -14.39 3.32 -3.38
CA MET A 67 -13.18 3.57 -4.16
C MET A 67 -12.25 4.59 -3.49
N ILE A 68 -12.81 5.71 -3.00
CA ILE A 68 -12.07 6.81 -2.37
C ILE A 68 -11.32 6.36 -1.11
N LEU A 69 -11.97 5.55 -0.25
CA LEU A 69 -11.39 5.08 1.01
C LEU A 69 -10.77 3.69 0.88
N GLY A 70 -11.39 2.81 0.08
CA GLY A 70 -10.93 1.44 -0.11
C GLY A 70 -9.63 1.36 -0.91
N GLY A 71 -9.42 2.21 -1.92
CA GLY A 71 -8.16 2.24 -2.67
C GLY A 71 -6.94 2.47 -1.76
N PRO A 72 -6.92 3.55 -0.96
CA PRO A 72 -5.89 3.78 0.05
C PRO A 72 -5.77 2.65 1.08
N ALA A 73 -6.89 2.11 1.58
CA ALA A 73 -6.87 1.03 2.57
C ALA A 73 -6.25 -0.25 2.02
N ILE A 74 -6.60 -0.64 0.79
CA ILE A 74 -6.02 -1.78 0.06
C ILE A 74 -4.53 -1.54 -0.14
N PHE A 75 -4.14 -0.36 -0.64
CA PHE A 75 -2.72 -0.02 -0.82
C PHE A 75 -1.91 -0.18 0.48
N LEU A 76 -2.42 0.37 1.59
CA LEU A 76 -1.77 0.26 2.89
C LEU A 76 -1.70 -1.19 3.38
N TYR A 77 -2.73 -1.99 3.15
CA TYR A 77 -2.70 -3.41 3.47
C TYR A 77 -1.60 -4.15 2.70
N GLY A 78 -1.44 -3.87 1.41
CA GLY A 78 -0.36 -4.42 0.58
C GLY A 78 1.01 -4.01 1.08
N ARG A 79 1.16 -2.74 1.49
CA ARG A 79 2.38 -2.22 2.10
C ARG A 79 2.73 -2.93 3.42
N ILE A 80 1.75 -3.16 4.31
CA ILE A 80 1.94 -3.91 5.56
C ILE A 80 2.38 -5.35 5.27
N ARG A 81 1.81 -6.00 4.24
CA ARG A 81 2.20 -7.36 3.84
C ARG A 81 3.64 -7.40 3.36
N LEU A 82 4.07 -6.45 2.53
CA LEU A 82 5.48 -6.35 2.10
C LEU A 82 6.41 -6.12 3.29
N GLU A 83 6.07 -5.19 4.19
CA GLU A 83 6.91 -4.87 5.35
C GLU A 83 7.08 -6.05 6.30
N ARG A 84 6.01 -6.81 6.54
CA ARG A 84 6.08 -8.06 7.32
C ARG A 84 6.98 -9.10 6.67
N LEU A 85 6.92 -9.23 5.34
CA LEU A 85 7.74 -10.19 4.60
C LEU A 85 9.23 -9.82 4.58
N VAL A 86 9.56 -8.52 4.63
CA VAL A 86 10.94 -8.03 4.50
C VAL A 86 11.61 -7.78 5.86
N PHE A 87 10.86 -7.29 6.85
CA PHE A 87 11.42 -6.81 8.13
C PHE A 87 10.85 -7.53 9.37
N ASN A 88 9.94 -8.50 9.20
CA ASN A 88 9.25 -9.22 10.28
C ASN A 88 8.62 -8.32 11.36
N ARG A 89 8.24 -7.08 10.99
CA ARG A 89 7.66 -6.09 11.91
C ARG A 89 6.27 -5.66 11.46
N PHE A 90 5.41 -5.41 12.44
CA PHE A 90 4.11 -4.79 12.26
C PHE A 90 4.24 -3.27 12.40
N SER A 91 3.97 -2.52 11.33
CA SER A 91 3.82 -1.07 11.43
C SER A 91 2.44 -0.73 11.99
N MET A 92 2.36 -0.56 13.31
CA MET A 92 1.13 -0.11 13.99
C MET A 92 0.59 1.19 13.41
N ARG A 93 1.46 2.07 12.90
CA ARG A 93 1.08 3.33 12.25
C ARG A 93 0.23 3.09 11.00
N ARG A 94 0.60 2.13 10.16
CA ARG A 94 -0.18 1.78 8.95
C ARG A 94 -1.54 1.21 9.32
N LEU A 95 -1.63 0.40 10.38
CA LEU A 95 -2.90 -0.13 10.88
C LEU A 95 -3.80 1.00 11.41
N LEU A 96 -3.25 1.96 12.16
CA LEU A 96 -3.99 3.13 12.64
C LEU A 96 -4.52 3.96 11.48
N SER A 97 -3.78 4.12 10.38
CA SER A 97 -4.26 4.83 9.19
C SER A 97 -5.39 4.10 8.49
N ILE A 98 -5.33 2.77 8.37
CA ILE A 98 -6.46 1.98 7.86
C ILE A 98 -7.69 2.13 8.77
N ALA A 99 -7.50 2.04 10.09
CA ALA A 99 -8.58 2.23 11.05
C ALA A 99 -9.20 3.63 10.94
N ALA A 100 -8.38 4.67 10.80
CA ALA A 100 -8.84 6.05 10.61
C ALA A 100 -9.68 6.20 9.33
N LEU A 101 -9.27 5.59 8.22
CA LEU A 101 -10.06 5.57 6.98
C LEU A 101 -11.41 4.87 7.17
N MET A 102 -11.45 3.75 7.88
CA MET A 102 -12.69 3.02 8.15
C MET A 102 -13.63 3.79 9.07
N VAL A 103 -13.10 4.46 10.10
CA VAL A 103 -13.89 5.31 11.01
C VAL A 103 -14.47 6.51 10.25
N LEU A 104 -13.71 7.10 9.34
CA LEU A 104 -14.16 8.22 8.52
C LEU A 104 -15.20 7.83 7.47
N ALA A 105 -15.36 6.55 7.13
CA ALA A 105 -16.33 6.12 6.12
C ALA A 105 -17.76 6.53 6.48
N VAL A 106 -18.18 6.37 7.74
CA VAL A 106 -19.55 6.68 8.17
C VAL A 106 -19.90 8.16 8.01
N PRO A 107 -19.15 9.12 8.59
CA PRO A 107 -19.46 10.54 8.41
C PRO A 107 -19.29 11.01 6.97
N LEU A 108 -18.30 10.49 6.24
CA LEU A 108 -18.06 10.90 4.85
C LEU A 108 -19.15 10.45 3.88
N ALA A 109 -19.91 9.40 4.20
CA ALA A 109 -21.06 8.95 3.41
C ALA A 109 -22.16 10.02 3.23
N PHE A 110 -22.17 11.04 4.09
CA PHE A 110 -23.13 12.16 4.03
C PHE A 110 -22.52 13.44 3.46
N THR A 111 -21.33 13.35 2.86
CA THR A 111 -20.58 14.49 2.31
C THR A 111 -20.43 14.38 0.80
N THR A 112 -19.64 15.27 0.20
CA THR A 112 -19.33 15.23 -1.22
C THR A 112 -18.06 14.41 -1.50
N PRO A 113 -17.88 13.86 -2.72
CA PRO A 113 -16.67 13.14 -3.11
C PRO A 113 -15.39 13.95 -2.86
N LEU A 114 -15.42 15.27 -3.06
CA LEU A 114 -14.29 16.14 -2.81
C LEU A 114 -13.90 16.16 -1.32
N ILE A 115 -14.86 16.26 -0.40
CA ILE A 115 -14.61 16.21 1.04
C ILE A 115 -14.05 14.84 1.42
N ALA A 116 -14.62 13.77 0.89
CA ALA A 116 -14.13 12.41 1.16
C ALA A 116 -12.69 12.20 0.67
N ALA A 117 -12.35 12.68 -0.53
CA ALA A 117 -11.02 12.56 -1.11
C ALA A 117 -9.99 13.40 -0.34
N THR A 118 -10.32 14.64 0.02
CA THR A 118 -9.44 15.50 0.83
C THR A 118 -9.20 14.92 2.22
N ALA A 119 -10.23 14.36 2.87
CA ALA A 119 -10.08 13.66 4.14
C ALA A 119 -9.14 12.43 4.03
N ALA A 120 -9.34 11.60 3.00
CA ALA A 120 -8.48 10.46 2.74
C ALA A 120 -7.01 10.86 2.51
N ALA A 121 -6.78 11.90 1.69
CA ALA A 121 -5.46 12.47 1.46
C ALA A 121 -4.83 13.00 2.75
N GLY A 122 -5.62 13.66 3.61
CA GLY A 122 -5.18 14.13 4.93
C GLY A 122 -4.71 13.00 5.84
N VAL A 123 -5.43 11.88 5.88
CA VAL A 123 -5.01 10.69 6.64
C VAL A 123 -3.69 10.12 6.13
N LEU A 124 -3.54 9.98 4.81
CA LEU A 124 -2.32 9.48 4.19
C LEU A 124 -1.13 10.42 4.43
N LEU A 125 -1.35 11.74 4.33
CA LEU A 125 -0.33 12.74 4.60
C LEU A 125 0.09 12.71 6.06
N GLY A 126 -0.87 12.67 6.99
CA GLY A 126 -0.60 12.55 8.42
C GLY A 126 0.21 11.29 8.74
N MET A 127 -0.12 10.16 8.10
CA MET A 127 0.66 8.94 8.20
C MET A 127 2.09 9.14 7.68
N ALA A 128 2.26 9.71 6.49
CA ALA A 128 3.57 9.92 5.86
C ALA A 128 4.46 10.82 6.71
N VAL A 129 3.92 11.92 7.24
CA VAL A 129 4.62 12.82 8.17
C VAL A 129 4.99 12.09 9.46
N ALA A 130 4.07 11.30 10.02
CA ALA A 130 4.34 10.52 11.21
C ALA A 130 5.44 9.47 10.97
N ASP A 131 5.45 8.81 9.81
CA ASP A 131 6.47 7.83 9.41
C ASP A 131 7.84 8.52 9.26
N ALA A 132 7.88 9.64 8.53
CA ALA A 132 9.09 10.44 8.33
C ALA A 132 9.70 10.95 9.64
N ARG A 133 8.87 11.48 10.55
CA ARG A 133 9.30 11.91 11.89
C ARG A 133 9.87 10.76 12.71
N HIS A 134 9.35 9.55 12.56
CA HIS A 134 9.83 8.39 13.29
C HIS A 134 11.13 7.82 12.71
N ALA A 135 11.31 7.94 11.40
CA ALA A 135 12.53 7.54 10.69
C ALA A 135 13.67 8.53 10.92
N ALA A 136 13.39 9.84 11.05
CA ALA A 136 14.41 10.88 11.25
C ALA A 136 15.26 10.70 12.51
N GLY A 137 14.78 9.94 13.51
CA GLY A 137 15.50 9.66 14.75
C GLY A 137 16.16 8.28 14.83
N ARG A 138 16.14 7.48 13.76
CA ARG A 138 16.68 6.11 13.77
C ARG A 138 17.70 5.89 12.66
N PRO A 139 18.86 5.26 12.95
CA PRO A 139 19.79 4.87 11.89
C PRO A 139 19.11 3.89 10.90
N PRO A 140 19.52 3.87 9.61
CA PRO A 140 18.97 2.96 8.61
C PRO A 140 19.04 1.51 9.12
N GLU A 141 17.87 0.91 9.33
CA GLU A 141 17.78 -0.41 9.95
C GLU A 141 18.23 -1.48 8.95
N ALA A 142 19.13 -2.37 9.36
CA ALA A 142 19.60 -3.45 8.51
C ALA A 142 18.45 -4.40 8.15
N PRO A 143 18.31 -4.86 6.89
CA PRO A 143 17.28 -5.81 6.50
C PRO A 143 17.41 -7.12 7.28
N SER A 144 16.36 -7.52 8.01
CA SER A 144 16.28 -8.79 8.75
C SER A 144 15.11 -9.63 8.22
N PRO A 145 15.27 -10.31 7.08
CA PRO A 145 14.25 -11.20 6.54
C PRO A 145 14.00 -12.38 7.49
N PRO A 146 12.75 -12.88 7.58
CA PRO A 146 12.38 -13.98 8.50
C PRO A 146 12.81 -15.38 8.02
N PHE A 147 13.59 -15.49 6.93
CA PHE A 147 13.98 -16.75 6.29
C PHE A 147 15.50 -16.91 6.24
#